data_AF-A0A183FBL8-F1
#
_entry.id   AF-A0A183FBL8-F1
#
_cell.length_a   1.000
_cell.length_b   1.000
_cell.length_c   1.000
_cell.angle_alpha   90.00
_cell.angle_beta   90.00
_cell.angle_gamma   90.00
#
_symmetry.space_group_name_H-M   'P 1'
#
loop_
_entity.id
_entity.type
_entity.pdbx_description
1 polymer ?
#
loop_
_entity_poly.entity_id
_entity_poly.type
_entity_poly.pdbx_seq_one_letter_code
_entity_poly.pdbx_strand_id
1 'polypeptide(L)'
;MYGAECWPATKEVETRLSVMKTKMLRWTAGVTRMDRIGNDAIRQKFGVASIADKIARLRWYGHVLRGKEDSVRKIGFNFEVEGVRSGAGPIRYIWT
;
A
#
# COMPACT_ATOMS: atom_id res chain seq x y z
N MET A 1 -14.10 17.29 8.65
CA MET A 1 -13.47 16.30 7.76
C MET A 1 -12.26 16.93 7.05
N TYR A 2 -11.09 16.99 7.70
CA TYR A 2 -9.88 17.63 7.15
C TYR A 2 -8.63 16.72 7.27
N GLY A 3 -8.84 15.42 7.42
CA GLY A 3 -7.77 14.45 7.67
C GLY A 3 -7.25 13.71 6.43
N ALA A 4 -7.84 13.96 5.26
CA ALA A 4 -7.55 13.25 4.01
C ALA A 4 -6.80 14.10 2.97
N GLU A 5 -6.48 15.35 3.30
CA GLU A 5 -5.59 16.17 2.48
C GLU A 5 -4.17 15.62 2.62
N CYS A 6 -3.83 14.70 1.72
CA CYS A 6 -2.47 14.22 1.55
C CYS A 6 -1.64 15.41 1.06
N TRP A 7 -0.92 16.06 1.98
CA TRP A 7 0.14 17.02 1.69
C TRP A 7 0.98 16.52 0.51
N PRO A 8 1.56 17.39 -0.33
CA PRO A 8 2.41 16.93 -1.41
C PRO A 8 3.56 16.14 -0.77
N ALA A 9 3.51 14.81 -0.90
CA ALA A 9 4.52 13.93 -0.36
C ALA A 9 5.80 14.18 -1.15
N THR A 10 6.62 15.10 -0.67
CA THR A 10 7.93 15.40 -1.25
C THR A 10 8.84 14.20 -1.03
N LYS A 11 9.83 13.99 -1.92
CA LYS A 11 10.79 12.89 -1.78
C LYS A 11 11.47 12.89 -0.40
N GLU A 12 11.66 14.06 0.20
CA GLU A 12 12.21 14.21 1.55
C GLU A 12 11.30 13.62 2.64
N VAL A 13 9.99 13.80 2.55
CA VAL A 13 9.05 13.18 3.49
C VAL A 13 9.06 11.66 3.33
N GLU A 14 9.11 11.16 2.09
CA GLU A 14 9.21 9.72 1.82
C GLU A 14 10.49 9.11 2.43
N THR A 15 11.64 9.79 2.30
CA THR A 15 12.91 9.32 2.86
C THR A 15 12.91 9.38 4.39
N ARG A 16 12.41 10.46 4.99
CA ARG A 16 12.28 10.59 6.46
C ARG A 16 11.39 9.47 7.04
N LEU A 17 10.26 9.19 6.41
CA LEU A 17 9.38 8.08 6.82
C LEU A 17 10.09 6.72 6.67
N SER A 18 10.83 6.52 5.57
CA SER A 18 11.59 5.29 5.33
C SER A 18 12.64 5.03 6.43
N VAL A 19 13.37 6.06 6.84
CA VAL A 19 14.35 6.00 7.93
C VAL A 19 13.66 5.70 9.26
N MET A 20 12.59 6.43 9.59
CA MET A 20 11.87 6.25 10.85
C MET A 20 11.32 4.83 10.99
N LYS A 21 10.64 4.31 9.96
CA LYS A 21 10.11 2.94 9.95
C LYS A 21 11.22 1.91 10.09
N THR A 22 12.32 2.07 9.37
CA THR A 22 13.44 1.12 9.43
C THR A 22 14.08 1.12 10.82
N LYS A 23 14.21 2.29 11.45
CA LYS A 23 14.71 2.42 12.84
C LYS A 23 13.78 1.70 13.83
N MET A 24 12.46 1.87 13.69
CA MET A 24 11.48 1.17 14.53
C MET A 24 11.55 -0.35 14.34
N LEU A 25 11.59 -0.84 13.09
CA LEU A 25 11.69 -2.28 12.81
C LEU A 25 12.99 -2.89 13.37
N ARG A 26 14.11 -2.17 13.28
CA ARG A 26 15.39 -2.60 13.88
C ARG A 26 15.29 -2.69 15.39
N TRP A 27 14.70 -1.68 16.04
CA TRP A 27 14.50 -1.67 17.48
C TRP A 27 13.61 -2.83 17.95
N THR A 28 12.48 -3.07 17.27
CA THR A 28 11.59 -4.20 17.58
C THR A 28 12.26 -5.56 17.35
N ALA A 29 13.13 -5.67 16.35
CA ALA A 29 13.87 -6.91 16.10
C ALA A 29 15.09 -7.11 17.01
N GLY A 30 15.43 -6.13 17.87
CA GLY A 30 16.67 -6.14 18.65
C GLY A 30 17.93 -6.07 17.80
N VAL A 31 17.84 -5.60 16.56
CA VAL A 31 18.95 -5.58 15.59
C VAL A 31 19.77 -4.32 15.79
N THR A 32 21.05 -4.52 16.09
CA THR A 32 22.05 -3.49 16.28
C THR A 32 22.82 -3.25 14.98
N ARG A 33 23.73 -2.27 15.00
CA ARG A 33 24.62 -2.01 13.85
C ARG A 33 25.65 -3.12 13.64
N MET A 34 25.99 -3.88 14.69
CA MET A 34 26.98 -4.97 14.65
C MET A 34 26.50 -6.16 13.82
N ASP A 35 25.19 -6.40 13.80
CA ASP A 35 24.60 -7.54 13.10
C ASP A 35 24.71 -7.42 11.57
N ARG A 36 25.00 -6.22 11.05
CA ARG A 36 25.14 -5.92 9.61
C ARG A 36 23.97 -6.42 8.75
N ILE A 37 22.79 -6.60 9.35
CA ILE A 37 21.59 -7.06 8.66
C ILE A 37 21.07 -5.93 7.76
N GLY A 38 20.81 -6.28 6.49
CA GLY A 38 20.23 -5.38 5.51
C GLY A 38 18.80 -4.97 5.84
N ASN A 39 18.40 -3.77 5.39
CA ASN A 39 17.04 -3.27 5.63
C ASN A 39 15.96 -4.14 4.96
N ASP A 40 16.28 -4.74 3.81
CA ASP A 40 15.34 -5.60 3.10
C ASP A 40 15.13 -6.94 3.81
N ALA A 41 16.18 -7.51 4.41
CA ALA A 41 16.05 -8.69 5.27
C ALA A 41 15.16 -8.42 6.50
N ILE A 42 15.31 -7.23 7.12
CA ILE A 42 14.43 -6.81 8.22
C ILE A 42 12.98 -6.69 7.75
N ARG A 43 12.74 -6.07 6.58
CA ARG A 43 11.39 -5.94 6.01
C ARG A 43 10.76 -7.31 5.71
N GLN A 44 11.54 -8.23 5.14
CA GLN A 44 11.10 -9.59 4.85
C GLN A 44 10.73 -10.34 6.13
N LYS A 45 11.55 -10.23 7.18
CA LYS A 45 11.30 -10.86 8.49
C LYS A 45 9.96 -10.43 9.10
N PHE A 46 9.56 -9.17 8.91
CA PHE A 46 8.27 -8.66 9.38
C PHE A 46 7.14 -8.74 8.35
N GLY A 47 7.39 -9.21 7.12
CA GLY A 47 6.40 -9.22 6.04
C GLY A 47 5.91 -7.81 5.64
N VAL A 48 6.75 -6.79 5.83
CA VAL A 48 6.34 -5.39 5.69
C VAL A 48 6.69 -4.85 4.29
N ALA A 49 5.67 -4.45 3.53
CA ALA A 49 5.85 -3.77 2.24
C ALA A 49 6.67 -2.47 2.36
N SER A 50 7.30 -2.05 1.26
CA SER A 50 8.11 -0.84 1.25
C SER A 50 7.25 0.40 1.54
N ILE A 51 7.88 1.47 2.05
CA ILE A 51 7.16 2.73 2.27
C ILE A 51 6.75 3.37 0.95
N ALA A 52 7.58 3.25 -0.07
CA ALA A 52 7.27 3.74 -1.40
C ALA A 52 5.98 3.10 -1.92
N ASP A 53 5.82 1.78 -1.76
CA ASP A 53 4.59 1.08 -2.18
C ASP A 53 3.36 1.57 -1.41
N LYS A 54 3.50 1.79 -0.09
CA LYS A 54 2.40 2.33 0.72
C LYS A 54 2.00 3.73 0.26
N ILE A 55 2.97 4.61 0.00
CA ILE A 55 2.73 5.97 -0.47
C ILE A 55 2.13 5.97 -1.88
N ALA A 56 2.61 5.10 -2.77
CA ALA A 56 2.06 4.92 -4.11
C ALA A 56 0.60 4.46 -4.05
N ARG A 57 0.27 3.50 -3.19
CA ARG A 57 -1.11 3.04 -2.96
C ARG A 57 -2.01 4.14 -2.40
N LEU A 58 -1.51 4.95 -1.45
CA LEU A 58 -2.26 6.08 -0.91
C LEU A 58 -2.47 7.18 -1.94
N ARG A 59 -1.47 7.48 -2.77
CA ARG A 59 -1.61 8.41 -3.90
C ARG A 59 -2.65 7.91 -4.90
N TRP A 60 -2.61 6.62 -5.24
CA TRP A 60 -3.59 6.00 -6.12
C TRP A 60 -5.00 6.09 -5.52
N TYR A 61 -5.16 5.76 -4.24
CA TYR A 61 -6.44 5.85 -3.55
C TYR A 61 -6.98 7.28 -3.51
N GLY A 62 -6.15 8.26 -3.15
CA GLY A 62 -6.52 9.67 -3.21
C GLY A 62 -6.88 10.12 -4.62
N HIS A 63 -6.22 9.58 -5.66
CA HIS A 63 -6.56 9.86 -7.05
C HIS A 63 -7.90 9.23 -7.46
N VAL A 64 -8.22 8.03 -6.98
CA VAL A 64 -9.53 7.38 -7.20
C VAL A 64 -10.63 8.20 -6.54
N LEU A 65 -10.45 8.58 -5.27
CA LEU A 65 -11.45 9.35 -4.51
C LEU A 65 -11.74 10.73 -5.11
N ARG A 66 -10.70 11.43 -5.59
CA ARG A 66 -10.83 12.73 -6.29
C ARG A 66 -11.34 12.61 -7.73
N GLY A 67 -11.39 11.39 -8.28
CA GLY A 67 -11.93 11.13 -9.61
C GLY A 67 -13.43 11.40 -9.68
N LYS A 68 -13.91 11.66 -10.91
CA LYS A 68 -15.35 11.77 -11.20
C LYS A 68 -16.06 10.47 -10.84
N GLU A 69 -17.29 10.56 -10.35
CA GLU A 69 -18.09 9.39 -9.96
C GLU A 69 -18.25 8.38 -11.11
N ASP A 70 -18.46 8.89 -12.32
CA ASP A 70 -18.60 8.07 -13.53
C ASP A 70 -17.28 7.47 -14.05
N SER A 71 -16.14 7.78 -13.40
CA SER A 71 -14.86 7.25 -13.87
C SER A 71 -14.77 5.75 -13.59
N VAL A 72 -14.36 4.97 -14.60
CA VAL A 72 -14.19 3.50 -14.50
C VAL A 72 -13.41 3.09 -13.25
N ARG A 73 -12.40 3.87 -12.87
CA ARG A 73 -11.58 3.61 -11.68
C ARG A 73 -12.36 3.73 -10.37
N LYS A 74 -13.29 4.69 -10.27
CA LYS A 74 -14.10 4.93 -9.07
C LYS A 74 -15.30 3.98 -9.00
N ILE A 75 -15.95 3.73 -10.14
CA ILE A 75 -16.97 2.68 -10.28
C ILE A 75 -16.40 1.32 -9.87
N GLY A 76 -15.26 0.92 -10.45
CA GLY A 76 -14.61 -0.35 -10.12
C GLY A 76 -14.07 -0.42 -8.68
N PHE A 77 -13.76 0.72 -8.05
CA PHE A 77 -13.38 0.77 -6.64
C PHE A 77 -14.59 0.61 -5.70
N ASN A 78 -15.74 1.20 -6.05
CA ASN A 78 -16.99 1.12 -5.30
C ASN A 78 -17.82 -0.14 -5.62
N PHE A 79 -17.38 -0.97 -6.55
CA PHE A 79 -18.09 -2.17 -6.96
C PHE A 79 -17.97 -3.24 -5.86
N GLU A 80 -18.97 -3.33 -4.99
CA GLU A 80 -19.22 -4.54 -4.21
C GLU A 80 -19.69 -5.63 -5.17
N VAL A 81 -18.88 -6.69 -5.31
CA VAL A 81 -19.31 -7.89 -6.02
C VAL A 81 -20.37 -8.57 -5.14
N GLU A 82 -21.65 -8.29 -5.39
CA GLU A 82 -22.70 -9.24 -5.01
C GLU A 82 -22.48 -10.50 -5.85
N GLY A 83 -21.69 -11.41 -5.29
CA GLY A 83 -21.49 -12.72 -5.87
C GLY A 83 -22.80 -13.47 -5.81
N VAL A 84 -23.61 -13.38 -6.86
CA VAL A 84 -24.62 -14.41 -7.11
C VAL A 84 -23.83 -15.69 -7.41
N ARG A 85 -23.77 -16.59 -6.42
CA ARG A 85 -23.43 -17.99 -6.67
C ARG A 85 -24.55 -18.59 -7.53
N SER A 86 -24.46 -18.41 -8.84
CA SER A 86 -25.13 -19.30 -9.77
C SER A 86 -24.39 -20.64 -9.73
N GLY A 87 -25.14 -21.71 -9.49
CA GLY A 87 -24.62 -23.01 -9.09
C GLY A 87 -23.51 -23.58 -9.98
N ALA A 88 -22.58 -24.23 -9.29
CA ALA A 88 -21.67 -25.30 -9.74
C ALA A 88 -20.75 -25.02 -10.95
N GLY A 89 -19.79 -24.12 -10.78
CA GLY A 89 -18.55 -24.14 -11.58
C GLY A 89 -17.63 -22.93 -11.33
N PRO A 90 -16.29 -23.09 -11.32
CA PRO A 90 -15.39 -21.96 -11.18
C PRO A 90 -15.35 -21.13 -12.48
N ILE A 91 -15.62 -19.81 -12.37
CA ILE A 91 -15.51 -18.86 -13.47
C ILE A 91 -14.03 -18.72 -13.86
N ARG A 92 -13.69 -19.08 -15.10
CA ARG A 92 -12.35 -18.98 -15.67
C ARG A 92 -12.28 -17.73 -16.54
N TYR A 93 -11.65 -16.66 -16.06
CA TYR A 93 -11.35 -15.48 -16.88
C TYR A 93 -10.14 -15.78 -17.75
N ILE A 94 -10.35 -15.85 -19.08
CA ILE A 94 -9.27 -15.86 -20.07
C ILE A 94 -9.03 -14.40 -20.48
N TRP A 95 -7.85 -13.89 -20.21
CA TRP A 95 -7.39 -12.62 -20.79
C TRP A 95 -6.72 -12.97 -22.13
N THR A 96 -7.37 -12.67 -23.24
CA THR A 96 -6.75 -12.60 -24.57
C THR A 96 -6.38 -11.16 -24.89
#